data_AF-A0A6N2T219-F1
#
_entry.id   AF-A0A6N2T219-F1
#
_cell.length_a   1.000
_cell.length_b   1.000
_cell.length_c   1.000
_cell.angle_alpha   90.00
_cell.angle_beta   90.00
_cell.angle_gamma   90.00
#
_symmetry.space_group_name_H-M   'P 1'
#
loop_
_entity.id
_entity.type
_entity.pdbx_description
1 polymer ?
#
loop_
_entity_poly.entity_id
_entity_poly.type
_entity_poly.pdbx_seq_one_letter_code
_entity_poly.pdbx_strand_id
1 'polypeptide(L)' 'MKRFEYKTVDLSPTWSLDPEKKNAEHLERLAKLGQEGWMLVSGNENWKYSLFVREIEE' A
#
# COMPACT_ATOMS: atom_id res chain seq x y z
N MET A 1 1.77 23.76 11.36
CA MET A 1 1.10 22.47 11.66
C MET A 1 1.44 21.52 10.53
N LYS A 2 1.80 20.28 10.82
CA LYS A 2 2.02 19.27 9.78
C LYS A 2 0.68 18.93 9.10
N ARG A 3 0.67 18.83 7.78
CA ARG A 3 -0.49 18.39 7.00
C ARG A 3 -0.25 16.98 6.49
N PHE A 4 -1.33 16.21 6.42
CA PHE A 4 -1.29 14.82 6.00
C PHE A 4 -2.38 14.57 4.97
N GLU A 5 -2.02 13.86 3.91
CA GLU A 5 -2.96 13.31 2.95
C GLU A 5 -3.16 11.83 3.22
N TYR A 6 -4.39 11.35 3.04
CA TYR A 6 -4.77 9.96 3.25
C TYR A 6 -5.35 9.37 1.96
N LYS A 7 -5.05 8.10 1.69
CA LYS A 7 -5.69 7.35 0.61
C LYS A 7 -5.94 5.90 0.99
N THR A 8 -6.95 5.30 0.39
CA THR A 8 -7.18 3.85 0.41
C THR A 8 -6.65 3.23 -0.88
N VAL A 9 -5.95 2.11 -0.74
CA VAL A 9 -5.36 1.38 -1.88
C VAL A 9 -5.78 -0.09 -1.78
N ASP A 10 -6.19 -0.64 -2.92
CA ASP A 10 -6.41 -2.07 -3.07
C ASP A 10 -5.06 -2.76 -3.36
N LEU A 11 -4.57 -3.48 -2.35
CA LEU A 11 -3.36 -4.30 -2.43
C LEU A 11 -3.69 -5.79 -2.50
N SER A 12 -4.94 -6.14 -2.84
CA SER A 12 -5.31 -7.53 -3.04
C SER A 12 -4.42 -8.16 -4.13
N PRO A 13 -3.89 -9.37 -3.88
CA PRO A 13 -3.04 -10.04 -4.84
C PRO A 13 -3.86 -10.41 -6.07
N THR A 14 -3.20 -10.38 -7.23
CA THR A 14 -3.80 -10.95 -8.43
C THR A 14 -4.07 -12.44 -8.20
N TRP A 15 -5.16 -12.95 -8.77
CA TRP A 15 -5.46 -14.38 -8.66
C TRP A 15 -4.31 -15.19 -9.29
N SER A 16 -3.73 -16.08 -8.49
CA SER A 16 -2.59 -16.94 -8.86
C SER A 16 -2.57 -18.15 -7.94
N LEU A 17 -2.12 -19.30 -8.45
CA LEU A 17 -1.82 -20.48 -7.63
C LEU A 17 -0.40 -20.43 -7.06
N ASP A 18 0.46 -19.57 -7.61
CA ASP A 18 1.84 -19.38 -7.18
C ASP A 18 1.90 -18.34 -6.04
N PRO A 19 2.28 -18.76 -4.81
CA PRO A 19 2.39 -17.88 -3.66
C PRO A 19 3.60 -16.93 -3.74
N GLU A 20 4.70 -17.32 -4.39
CA GLU A 20 5.88 -16.47 -4.54
C GLU A 20 5.57 -15.29 -5.45
N LYS A 21 4.88 -15.56 -6.56
CA LYS A 21 4.40 -14.51 -7.47
C LYS A 21 3.50 -13.50 -6.75
N LYS A 22 2.57 -13.98 -5.91
CA LYS A 22 1.69 -13.09 -5.12
C LYS A 22 2.47 -12.19 -4.17
N ASN A 23 3.45 -12.75 -3.46
CA ASN A 23 4.30 -12.01 -2.54
C ASN A 23 5.15 -10.98 -3.28
N ALA A 24 5.73 -11.34 -4.43
CA ALA A 24 6.52 -10.43 -5.25
C ALA A 24 5.69 -9.22 -5.73
N GLU A 25 4.50 -9.46 -6.29
CA GLU A 25 3.60 -8.38 -6.71
C GLU A 25 3.21 -7.45 -5.55
N HIS A 26 3.00 -8.03 -4.36
CA HIS A 26 2.64 -7.26 -3.18
C HIS A 26 3.79 -6.36 -2.71
N LEU A 27 5.00 -6.92 -2.64
CA LEU A 27 6.21 -6.17 -2.29
C LEU A 27 6.51 -5.06 -3.31
N GLU A 28 6.32 -5.32 -4.60
CA GLU A 28 6.51 -4.32 -5.65
C GLU A 28 5.55 -3.13 -5.48
N ARG A 29 4.26 -3.39 -5.24
CA ARG A 29 3.26 -2.34 -5.01
C ARG A 29 3.56 -1.53 -3.75
N LEU A 30 3.94 -2.19 -2.66
CA LEU A 30 4.34 -1.52 -1.41
C LEU A 30 5.59 -0.68 -1.59
N ALA A 31 6.61 -1.20 -2.30
CA ALA A 31 7.83 -0.46 -2.58
C ALA A 31 7.56 0.80 -3.39
N LYS A 32 6.71 0.71 -4.43
CA LYS A 32 6.29 1.88 -5.22
C LYS A 32 5.60 2.94 -4.35
N LEU A 33 4.68 2.53 -3.48
CA LEU A 33 4.02 3.44 -2.54
C LEU A 33 5.01 4.11 -1.59
N GLY A 34 5.98 3.36 -1.07
CA GLY A 34 7.04 3.89 -0.23
C GLY A 34 7.93 4.91 -0.96
N GLN A 35 8.27 4.66 -2.22
CA GLN A 35 9.00 5.60 -3.08
C GLN A 35 8.22 6.90 -3.34
N GLU A 36 6.89 6.82 -3.41
CA GLU A 36 5.98 7.96 -3.53
C GLU A 36 5.74 8.69 -2.19
N GLY A 37 6.39 8.26 -1.10
CA GLY A 37 6.29 8.87 0.23
C GLY A 37 5.10 8.39 1.07
N TRP A 38 4.38 7.35 0.64
CA TRP A 38 3.24 6.81 1.38
C TRP A 38 3.69 5.81 2.44
N MET A 39 3.14 5.95 3.64
CA MET A 39 3.30 5.03 4.75
C MET A 39 2.01 4.26 4.99
N LEU A 40 2.12 2.94 5.14
CA LEU A 40 0.99 2.07 5.48
C LEU A 40 0.58 2.32 6.93
N VAL A 41 -0.70 2.64 7.14
CA VAL A 41 -1.29 2.86 8.47
C VAL A 41 -2.05 1.63 8.95
N SER A 42 -2.81 1.01 8.04
CA SER A 42 -3.65 -0.15 8.36
C SER A 42 -3.90 -0.99 7.12
N GLY A 43 -3.80 -2.30 7.27
CA GLY A 43 -4.21 -3.28 6.27
C GLY A 43 -5.30 -4.18 6.87
N ASN A 44 -6.24 -4.62 6.03
CA ASN A 44 -7.13 -5.73 6.38
C ASN A 44 -6.53 -7.07 5.92
N GLU A 45 -7.10 -8.18 6.36
CA GLU A 45 -6.59 -9.54 6.09
C GLU A 45 -6.41 -9.84 4.58
N ASN A 46 -7.26 -9.23 3.75
CA ASN A 46 -7.24 -9.37 2.28
C ASN A 46 -6.56 -8.20 1.56
N TRP A 47 -6.01 -7.24 2.30
CA TRP A 47 -5.30 -6.05 1.80
C TRP A 47 -6.08 -5.13 0.84
N LYS A 48 -7.39 -5.37 0.67
CA LYS A 48 -8.28 -4.69 -0.27
C LYS A 48 -8.54 -3.21 0.06
N TYR A 49 -8.47 -2.86 1.34
CA TYR A 49 -8.76 -1.51 1.84
C TYR A 49 -7.62 -0.99 2.70
N SER A 50 -6.40 -1.05 2.17
CA SER A 50 -5.21 -0.63 2.90
C SER A 50 -5.14 0.89 2.96
N LEU A 51 -5.06 1.45 4.18
CA LEU A 51 -4.99 2.88 4.43
C LEU A 51 -3.53 3.34 4.43
N PHE A 52 -3.26 4.39 3.66
CA PHE A 52 -1.96 5.03 3.56
C PHE A 52 -2.04 6.50 3.97
N VAL A 53 -0.92 7.00 4.50
CA VAL A 53 -0.73 8.40 4.85
C VAL A 53 0.58 8.92 4.27
N ARG A 54 0.62 10.19 3.86
CA ARG A 54 1.88 10.90 3.58
C ARG A 54 1.82 12.30 4.16
N GLU A 55 2.97 12.80 4.61
CA GLU A 55 3.13 14.20 4.98
C GLU A 55 3.20 15.04 3.69
N ILE A 56 2.54 16.20 3.70
CA ILE A 56 2.57 17.15 2.58
C ILE A 56 3.10 18.50 3.07
N GLU A 57 3.99 19.10 2.28
CA GLU A 57 4.44 20.48 2.45
C GLU A 57 3.40 21.42 1.82
N GLU A 58 3.21 22.61 2.40
CA GLU A 58 2.18 23.58 1.98
C GLU A 58 2.46 24.20 0.61
#